data_AF-A0A3A8KF43-F1
#
_entry.id   AF-A0A3A8KF43-F1
#
_cell.length_a   1.000
_cell.length_b   1.000
_cell.length_c   1.000
_cell.angle_alpha   90.00
_cell.angle_beta   90.00
_cell.angle_gamma   90.00
#
_symmetry.space_group_name_H-M   'P 1'
#
loop_
_entity.id
_entity.type
_entity.pdbx_description
1 polymer ?
#
loop_
_entity_poly.entity_id
_entity_poly.type
_entity_poly.pdbx_seq_one_letter_code
_entity_poly.pdbx_strand_id
1 'polypeptide(L)'
;MLNALNTRAANKEYKHAVAVRRELQTRGAEAEAALLGLLSDPEEGTRYWAATAALRFAPSEAEAALSALSTPASSLMGLSAAMTLDAWKNGTLPLEE
;
A
#
# COMPACT_ATOMS: atom_id res chain seq x y z
N MET A 1 -1.92 -13.02 -2.49
CA MET A 1 -1.02 -12.96 -3.66
C MET A 1 -1.83 -12.93 -4.97
N LEU A 2 -1.73 -11.82 -5.70
CA LEU A 2 -2.15 -11.73 -7.10
C LEU A 2 -1.37 -12.82 -7.87
N ASN A 3 -2.07 -13.71 -8.56
CA ASN A 3 -1.42 -14.79 -9.28
C ASN A 3 -0.64 -14.18 -10.46
N ALA A 4 0.67 -13.97 -10.32
CA ALA A 4 1.51 -13.22 -11.27
C ALA A 4 1.49 -13.80 -12.70
N LEU A 5 1.15 -15.09 -12.83
CA LEU A 5 0.97 -15.79 -14.10
C LEU A 5 -0.40 -15.50 -14.75
N ASN A 6 -1.33 -14.88 -14.03
CA ASN A 6 -2.64 -14.44 -14.51
C ASN A 6 -2.81 -12.94 -14.27
N THR A 7 -2.09 -12.15 -15.06
CA THR A 7 -2.09 -10.69 -15.04
C THR A 7 -3.49 -10.08 -15.20
N ARG A 8 -4.40 -10.75 -15.91
CA ARG A 8 -5.79 -10.30 -16.05
C ARG A 8 -6.56 -10.38 -14.73
N ALA A 9 -6.45 -11.52 -14.02
CA ALA A 9 -7.06 -11.66 -12.70
C ALA A 9 -6.44 -10.66 -11.73
N ALA A 10 -5.12 -10.50 -11.76
CA ALA A 10 -4.41 -9.55 -10.92
C ALA A 10 -4.90 -8.11 -11.13
N ASN A 11 -5.02 -7.67 -12.38
CA ASN A 11 -5.51 -6.34 -12.71
C ASN A 11 -6.97 -6.13 -12.28
N LYS A 12 -7.79 -7.18 -12.29
CA LYS A 12 -9.18 -7.11 -11.80
C LYS A 12 -9.23 -6.93 -10.28
N GLU A 13 -8.44 -7.69 -9.55
CA GLU A 13 -8.32 -7.58 -8.09
C GLU A 13 -7.78 -6.21 -7.68
N TYR A 14 -6.77 -5.70 -8.38
CA TYR A 14 -6.25 -4.34 -8.18
C TYR A 14 -7.35 -3.28 -8.34
N LYS A 15 -8.12 -3.32 -9.44
CA LYS A 15 -9.23 -2.39 -9.64
C LYS A 15 -10.27 -2.45 -8.53
N HIS A 16 -10.52 -3.64 -8.00
CA HIS A 16 -11.45 -3.81 -6.89
C HIS A 16 -10.90 -3.17 -5.60
N ALA A 17 -9.62 -3.40 -5.28
CA ALA A 17 -8.98 -2.78 -4.12
C ALA A 17 -8.98 -1.25 -4.21
N VAL A 18 -8.71 -0.68 -5.39
CA VAL A 18 -8.79 0.77 -5.63
C VAL A 18 -10.22 1.30 -5.39
N ALA A 19 -11.24 0.58 -5.89
CA ALA A 19 -12.63 0.97 -5.68
C ALA A 19 -13.03 0.94 -4.19
N VAL A 20 -12.63 -0.10 -3.46
CA VAL A 20 -12.87 -0.20 -2.01
C VAL A 20 -12.21 0.96 -1.27
N ARG A 21 -10.95 1.27 -1.59
CA ARG A 21 -10.25 2.39 -0.96
C ARG A 21 -10.92 3.74 -1.23
N ARG A 22 -11.34 4.00 -2.47
CA ARG A 22 -12.07 5.23 -2.82
C ARG A 22 -13.36 5.34 -2.01
N GLU A 23 -14.07 4.24 -1.81
CA GLU A 23 -15.27 4.21 -0.95
C GLU A 23 -14.95 4.42 0.54
N LEU A 24 -13.80 3.96 1.03
CA LEU A 24 -13.38 4.30 2.40
C LEU A 24 -13.11 5.80 2.54
N GLN A 25 -12.50 6.41 1.54
CA GLN A 25 -12.24 7.86 1.51
C GLN A 25 -13.54 8.68 1.54
N THR A 26 -14.59 8.26 0.81
CA THR A 26 -15.89 8.96 0.81
C THR A 26 -16.62 8.86 2.16
N ARG A 27 -16.31 7.85 2.97
CA ARG A 27 -16.88 7.64 4.31
C ARG A 27 -16.16 8.42 5.42
N GLY A 28 -15.01 9.00 5.12
CA GLY A 28 -14.26 9.87 6.02
C GLY A 28 -13.13 9.18 6.80
N ALA A 29 -12.45 9.97 7.62
CA ALA A 29 -11.16 9.60 8.23
C ALA A 29 -11.19 8.31 9.07
N GLU A 30 -12.29 8.04 9.78
CA GLU A 30 -12.44 6.82 10.58
C GLU A 30 -12.46 5.55 9.71
N ALA A 31 -13.09 5.62 8.54
CA ALA A 31 -13.14 4.52 7.59
C ALA A 31 -11.77 4.31 6.92
N GLU A 32 -11.05 5.39 6.59
CA GLU A 32 -9.67 5.30 6.09
C GLU A 32 -8.71 4.70 7.13
N ALA A 33 -8.85 5.09 8.41
CA ALA A 33 -8.03 4.60 9.51
C ALA A 33 -8.15 3.08 9.72
N ALA A 34 -9.25 2.45 9.30
CA ALA A 34 -9.40 0.99 9.34
C ALA A 34 -8.32 0.24 8.53
N LEU A 35 -7.73 0.89 7.51
CA LEU A 35 -6.62 0.32 6.73
C LEU A 35 -5.36 0.11 7.56
N LEU A 36 -5.18 0.84 8.67
CA LEU A 36 -4.03 0.68 9.55
C LEU A 36 -3.97 -0.71 10.19
N GLY A 37 -5.12 -1.38 10.34
CA GLY A 37 -5.18 -2.76 10.83
C GLY A 37 -4.51 -3.78 9.89
N LEU A 38 -4.30 -3.42 8.62
CA LEU A 38 -3.67 -4.29 7.61
C LEU A 38 -2.14 -4.15 7.58
N LEU A 39 -1.55 -3.21 8.32
CA LEU A 39 -0.09 -3.03 8.36
C LEU A 39 0.66 -4.20 9.01
N SER A 40 -0.05 -5.08 9.72
CA SER A 40 0.48 -6.28 10.37
C SER A 40 0.00 -7.58 9.72
N ASP A 41 -0.67 -7.51 8.56
CA ASP A 41 -1.15 -8.70 7.85
C ASP A 41 0.00 -9.67 7.53
N PRO A 42 -0.17 -11.00 7.61
CA PRO A 42 0.90 -11.94 7.27
C PRO A 42 1.41 -11.83 5.82
N GLU A 43 0.61 -11.33 4.89
CA GLU A 43 0.97 -11.25 3.48
C GLU A 43 1.63 -9.90 3.13
N GLU A 44 2.82 -9.96 2.50
CA GLU A 44 3.64 -8.76 2.27
C GLU A 44 2.97 -7.73 1.35
N GLY A 45 2.24 -8.18 0.34
CA GLY A 45 1.54 -7.32 -0.60
C GLY A 45 0.41 -6.53 0.07
N THR A 46 -0.30 -7.16 0.99
CA THR A 46 -1.36 -6.55 1.79
C THR A 46 -0.79 -5.45 2.67
N ARG A 47 0.32 -5.73 3.38
CA ARG A 47 1.04 -4.70 4.13
C ARG A 47 1.53 -3.56 3.24
N TYR A 48 2.09 -3.86 2.07
CA TYR A 48 2.59 -2.85 1.12
C TYR A 48 1.48 -1.92 0.62
N TRP A 49 0.35 -2.48 0.17
CA TRP A 49 -0.79 -1.70 -0.32
C TRP A 49 -1.43 -0.86 0.79
N ALA A 50 -1.59 -1.43 1.99
CA ALA A 50 -2.10 -0.70 3.14
C ALA A 50 -1.19 0.47 3.51
N ALA A 51 0.13 0.25 3.57
CA ALA A 51 1.09 1.30 3.90
C ALA A 51 1.10 2.41 2.83
N THR A 52 1.08 2.05 1.55
CA THR A 52 1.04 3.04 0.45
C THR A 52 -0.24 3.89 0.49
N ALA A 53 -1.38 3.26 0.77
CA ALA A 53 -2.65 3.98 0.93
C ALA A 53 -2.64 4.92 2.14
N ALA A 54 -1.98 4.51 3.24
CA ALA A 54 -1.91 5.25 4.49
C ALA A 54 -0.98 6.47 4.47
N LEU A 55 -0.05 6.58 3.52
CA LEU A 55 0.92 7.69 3.43
C LEU A 55 0.26 9.08 3.53
N ARG A 56 -0.96 9.25 3.00
CA ARG A 56 -1.63 10.56 2.97
C ARG A 56 -2.29 10.96 4.28
N PHE A 57 -2.76 10.01 5.09
CA PHE A 57 -3.55 10.29 6.29
C PHE A 57 -2.86 9.85 7.59
N ALA A 58 -1.90 8.92 7.51
CA ALA A 58 -1.13 8.40 8.62
C ALA A 58 0.34 8.13 8.17
N PRO A 59 1.09 9.19 7.81
CA PRO A 59 2.43 9.06 7.23
C PRO A 59 3.43 8.38 8.16
N SER A 60 3.34 8.59 9.47
CA SER A 60 4.28 7.99 10.43
C SER A 60 4.19 6.47 10.44
N GLU A 61 2.97 5.92 10.52
CA GLU A 61 2.69 4.49 10.52
C GLU A 61 3.02 3.86 9.17
N ALA A 62 2.65 4.55 8.08
CA ALA A 62 2.92 4.12 6.72
C ALA A 62 4.42 4.02 6.43
N GLU A 63 5.20 5.06 6.77
CA GLU A 63 6.65 5.08 6.58
C GLU A 63 7.34 3.99 7.39
N ALA A 64 6.90 3.75 8.62
CA ALA A 64 7.43 2.68 9.46
C ALA A 64 7.18 1.29 8.83
N ALA A 65 5.97 1.06 8.31
CA ALA A 65 5.61 -0.19 7.64
C ALA A 65 6.39 -0.41 6.33
N LEU A 66 6.53 0.64 5.50
CA LEU A 66 7.34 0.58 4.27
C LEU A 66 8.82 0.33 4.58
N SER A 67 9.36 0.98 5.61
CA SER A 67 10.73 0.78 6.07
C SER A 67 10.96 -0.67 6.51
N ALA A 68 10.04 -1.22 7.31
CA ALA A 68 10.09 -2.61 7.74
C ALA A 68 10.02 -3.60 6.56
N LEU A 69 9.13 -3.37 5.60
CA LEU A 69 9.03 -4.18 4.38
C LEU A 69 10.29 -4.11 3.51
N SER A 70 10.97 -2.96 3.49
CA SER A 70 12.18 -2.76 2.69
C SER A 70 13.44 -3.42 3.28
N THR A 71 13.36 -4.06 4.46
CA THR A 71 14.54 -4.58 5.17
C THR A 71 14.38 -6.06 5.58
N PRO A 72 15.08 -7.01 4.92
CA PRO A 72 15.84 -6.84 3.67
C PRO A 72 14.92 -6.73 2.45
N ALA A 73 15.32 -5.97 1.43
CA ALA A 73 14.61 -5.87 0.15
C ALA A 73 14.80 -7.13 -0.72
N SER A 74 14.51 -8.31 -0.18
CA SER A 74 14.70 -9.61 -0.85
C SER A 74 13.50 -10.05 -1.69
N SER A 75 12.37 -9.36 -1.57
CA SER A 75 11.15 -9.63 -2.33
C SER A 75 10.78 -8.46 -3.26
N LEU A 76 9.92 -8.73 -4.24
CA LEU A 76 9.35 -7.68 -5.09
C LEU A 76 8.65 -6.60 -4.25
N MET A 77 7.93 -7.00 -3.20
CA MET A 77 7.26 -6.06 -2.29
C MET A 77 8.26 -5.27 -1.45
N GLY A 78 9.36 -5.87 -1.00
CA GLY A 78 10.43 -5.15 -0.33
C GLY A 78 11.10 -4.10 -1.21
N LEU A 79 11.38 -4.44 -2.48
CA LEU A 79 11.89 -3.47 -3.46
C LEU A 79 10.87 -2.35 -3.75
N SER A 80 9.60 -2.70 -3.99
CA SER A 80 8.53 -1.73 -4.18
C SER A 80 8.37 -0.80 -2.98
N ALA A 81 8.46 -1.33 -1.74
CA ALA A 81 8.40 -0.54 -0.53
C ALA A 81 9.55 0.48 -0.43
N ALA A 82 10.78 0.05 -0.75
CA ALA A 82 11.94 0.95 -0.78
C ALA A 82 11.75 2.09 -1.79
N MET A 83 11.32 1.77 -3.02
CA MET A 83 11.08 2.77 -4.07
C MET A 83 9.94 3.72 -3.71
N THR A 84 8.84 3.22 -3.16
CA THR A 84 7.72 4.05 -2.71
C THR A 84 8.13 4.99 -1.57
N LEU A 85 8.89 4.49 -0.60
CA LEU A 85 9.37 5.30 0.53
C LEU A 85 10.34 6.41 0.07
N ASP A 86 11.24 6.10 -0.86
CA ASP A 86 12.13 7.10 -1.48
C ASP A 86 11.33 8.17 -2.23
N ALA A 87 10.40 7.75 -3.10
CA ALA A 87 9.56 8.67 -3.85
C ALA A 87 8.68 9.55 -2.95
N TRP A 88 8.16 8.99 -1.86
CA TRP A 88 7.39 9.74 -0.86
C TRP A 88 8.25 10.82 -0.19
N LYS A 89 9.43 10.44 0.32
CA LYS A 89 10.35 11.37 1.00
C LYS A 89 10.88 12.46 0.09
N ASN A 90 11.05 12.15 -1.19
CA ASN A 90 11.51 13.10 -2.19
C ASN A 90 10.37 13.93 -2.80
N GLY A 91 9.11 13.70 -2.38
CA GLY A 91 7.94 14.40 -2.92
C GLY A 91 7.66 14.09 -4.40
N THR A 92 8.20 12.99 -4.93
CA THR A 92 8.06 12.57 -6.33
C THR A 92 7.03 11.44 -6.50
N LEU A 93 6.48 10.91 -5.40
CA LEU A 93 5.40 9.93 -5.46
C LEU A 93 4.18 10.53 -6.17
N PRO A 94 3.68 9.91 -7.25
CA PRO A 94 2.53 10.43 -7.98
C PRO A 94 1.32 10.63 -7.07
N LEU A 95 0.58 11.70 -7.31
CA LEU A 95 -0.76 11.81 -6.75
C LEU A 95 -1.63 10.76 -7.43
N GLU A 96 -2.19 9.83 -6.66
CA GLU A 96 -3.19 8.90 -7.22
C GLU A 96 -4.40 9.71 -7.69
N GLU A 97 -4.82 9.48 -8.93
CA GLU A 97 -6.06 9.99 -9.52
C GLU A 97 -7.32 9.32 -8.95
#